data_AF-A0A932QMA5-F1
#
_entry.id   AF-A0A932QMA5-F1
#
_cell.length_a   1.000
_cell.length_b   1.000
_cell.length_c   1.000
_cell.angle_alpha   90.00
_cell.angle_beta   90.00
_cell.angle_gamma   90.00
#
_symmetry.space_group_name_H-M   'P 1'
#
loop_
_entity.id
_entity.type
_entity.pdbx_description
1 polymer ?
#
loop_
_entity_poly.entity_id
_entity_poly.type
_entity_poly.pdbx_seq_one_letter_code
_entity_poly.pdbx_strand_id
1 'polypeptide(L)'
;MMRINLLRVRTPKAVRLVQNQFLVFLAAFLAASAAAVWWSLAVYAAKSSAEDALAAEKAKLARLESVTQKVEEIEAKKKRREEILDAIRRLEERKQGPRPYLDRLNTLLPTDLWLTDVNAAGVGIVVSGYSFSNNAIADLMRGMEASDQFQDVELGIIQNEVSQKENVKRFTLNGRLKTLARLDDIAKKKEAEAKAAAAKPAEAPKPAAGAK
;
A
#
# COMPACT_ATOMS: atom_id res chain seq x y z
N MET A 1 117.88 -28.16 47.83
CA MET A 1 116.47 -27.79 48.07
C MET A 1 115.78 -27.62 46.73
N MET A 2 114.80 -28.47 46.41
CA MET A 2 114.05 -28.39 45.14
C MET A 2 112.79 -27.54 45.30
N ARG A 3 112.59 -26.58 44.40
CA ARG A 3 111.33 -25.84 44.23
C ARG A 3 110.60 -26.45 43.03
N ILE A 4 109.52 -27.18 43.31
CA ILE A 4 108.66 -27.77 42.28
C ILE A 4 107.56 -26.75 41.95
N ASN A 5 107.52 -26.31 40.69
CA ASN A 5 106.49 -25.45 40.17
C ASN A 5 105.36 -26.32 39.60
N LEU A 6 104.31 -26.51 40.40
CA LEU A 6 103.08 -27.21 40.01
C LEU A 6 102.19 -26.27 39.18
N LEU A 7 102.60 -25.96 37.95
CA LEU A 7 101.62 -25.47 36.98
C LEU A 7 100.74 -26.65 36.57
N ARG A 8 99.55 -26.69 37.17
CA ARG A 8 98.43 -27.52 36.73
C ARG A 8 98.13 -27.13 35.27
N VAL A 9 98.55 -27.97 34.33
CA VAL A 9 98.14 -27.85 32.92
C VAL A 9 96.61 -27.84 32.88
N ARG A 10 96.06 -26.66 32.61
CA ARG A 10 94.63 -26.46 32.42
C ARG A 10 94.30 -27.08 31.07
N THR A 11 93.69 -28.25 31.06
CA THR A 11 93.26 -28.91 29.83
C THR A 11 92.23 -28.01 29.12
N PRO A 12 92.47 -27.58 27.86
CA PRO A 12 91.54 -26.69 27.14
C PRO A 12 90.26 -27.41 26.67
N LYS A 13 90.13 -28.71 26.95
CA LYS A 13 89.00 -29.54 26.49
C LYS A 13 87.69 -29.22 27.21
N ALA A 14 87.74 -28.89 28.51
CA ALA A 14 86.55 -28.53 29.28
C ALA A 14 85.94 -27.19 28.80
N VAL A 15 86.78 -26.23 28.40
CA VAL A 15 86.33 -24.91 27.93
C VAL A 15 85.65 -25.02 26.57
N ARG A 16 86.15 -25.86 25.66
CA ARG A 16 85.52 -26.09 24.35
C ARG A 16 84.16 -26.79 24.45
N LEU A 17 84.00 -27.74 25.38
CA LEU A 17 82.72 -28.44 25.57
C LEU A 17 81.65 -27.48 26.12
N VAL A 18 82.02 -26.62 27.08
CA VAL A 18 81.14 -25.60 27.65
C VAL A 18 80.82 -24.51 26.62
N GLN A 19 81.79 -24.09 25.79
CA GLN A 19 81.55 -23.15 24.69
C GLN A 19 80.60 -23.71 23.63
N ASN A 20 80.75 -24.99 23.23
CA ASN A 20 79.84 -25.64 22.29
C ASN A 20 78.44 -25.80 22.89
N GLN A 21 78.32 -26.13 24.18
CA GLN A 21 77.02 -26.16 24.86
C GLN A 21 76.35 -24.78 24.88
N PHE A 22 77.09 -23.71 25.22
CA PHE A 22 76.56 -22.34 25.18
C PHE A 22 76.12 -21.92 23.78
N LEU A 23 76.88 -22.27 22.73
CA LEU A 23 76.51 -22.01 21.34
C LEU A 23 75.23 -22.74 20.92
N VAL A 24 75.09 -24.01 21.31
CA VAL A 24 73.88 -24.81 21.02
C VAL A 24 72.66 -24.25 21.78
N PHE A 25 72.82 -23.87 23.05
CA PHE A 25 71.75 -23.22 23.82
C PHE A 25 71.36 -21.87 23.22
N LEU A 26 72.32 -21.05 22.80
CA LEU A 26 72.05 -19.76 22.17
C LEU A 26 71.32 -19.93 20.84
N ALA A 27 71.75 -20.89 20.01
CA ALA A 27 71.08 -21.22 18.75
C ALA A 27 69.65 -21.75 18.98
N ALA A 28 69.46 -22.63 19.97
CA ALA A 28 68.14 -23.13 20.33
C ALA A 28 67.22 -22.00 20.86
N PHE A 29 67.76 -21.07 21.63
CA PHE A 29 67.02 -19.91 22.13
C PHE A 29 66.62 -18.97 20.99
N LEU A 30 67.52 -18.68 20.04
CA LEU A 30 67.19 -17.90 18.84
C LEU A 30 66.13 -18.60 17.97
N ALA A 31 66.22 -19.92 17.80
CA ALA A 31 65.24 -20.67 17.04
C ALA A 31 63.85 -20.65 17.72
N ALA A 32 63.82 -20.80 19.04
CA ALA A 32 62.58 -20.73 19.82
C ALA A 32 61.96 -19.32 19.78
N SER A 33 62.77 -18.26 19.89
CA SER A 33 62.27 -16.89 19.80
C SER A 33 61.75 -16.57 18.40
N ALA A 34 62.44 -16.99 17.34
CA ALA A 34 61.99 -16.85 15.97
C ALA A 34 60.66 -17.60 15.72
N ALA A 35 60.53 -18.83 16.24
CA ALA A 35 59.29 -19.59 16.15
C ALA A 35 58.14 -18.91 16.90
N ALA A 36 58.39 -18.33 18.08
CA ALA A 36 57.38 -17.60 18.84
C ALA A 36 56.92 -16.32 18.12
N VAL A 37 57.84 -15.58 17.49
CA VAL A 37 57.53 -14.40 16.69
C VAL A 37 56.73 -14.79 15.44
N TRP A 38 57.11 -15.87 14.76
CA TRP A 38 56.36 -16.34 13.60
C TRP A 38 54.93 -16.77 13.97
N TRP A 39 54.78 -17.49 15.09
CA TRP A 39 53.47 -17.91 15.60
C TRP A 39 52.59 -16.72 15.97
N SER A 40 53.13 -15.72 16.66
CA SER A 40 52.37 -14.52 17.01
C SER A 40 51.91 -13.77 15.75
N LEU A 41 52.78 -13.60 14.76
CA LEU A 41 52.43 -12.96 13.48
C LEU A 41 51.30 -13.71 12.75
N ALA A 42 51.34 -15.04 12.75
CA ALA A 42 50.30 -15.87 12.14
C ALA A 42 48.93 -15.68 12.83
N VAL A 43 48.92 -15.60 14.16
CA VAL A 43 47.69 -15.36 14.95
C VAL A 43 47.16 -13.93 14.73
N TYR A 44 48.03 -12.92 14.68
CA TYR A 44 47.63 -11.54 14.38
C TYR A 44 47.05 -11.40 12.97
N ALA A 45 47.66 -12.04 11.98
CA ALA A 45 47.17 -12.04 10.59
C ALA A 45 45.80 -12.75 10.48
N ALA A 46 45.62 -13.88 11.16
CA ALA A 46 44.33 -14.57 11.20
C ALA A 46 43.23 -13.70 11.83
N LYS A 47 43.55 -12.98 12.91
CA LYS A 47 42.62 -12.07 13.58
C LYS A 47 42.23 -10.88 12.70
N SER A 48 43.19 -10.25 12.00
CA SER A 48 42.86 -9.10 11.13
C SER A 48 41.95 -9.52 9.98
N SER A 49 42.20 -10.69 9.37
CA SER A 49 41.38 -11.19 8.27
C SER A 49 39.93 -11.48 8.69
N ALA A 50 39.73 -11.95 9.94
CA ALA A 50 38.41 -12.14 10.51
C ALA A 50 37.70 -10.81 10.81
N GLU A 51 38.42 -9.80 11.29
CA GLU A 51 37.87 -8.46 11.55
C GLU A 51 37.49 -7.73 10.26
N ASP A 52 38.30 -7.85 9.21
CA ASP A 52 38.02 -7.26 7.88
C ASP A 52 36.78 -7.91 7.23
N ALA A 53 36.64 -9.24 7.33
CA ALA A 53 35.45 -9.94 6.86
C ALA A 53 34.19 -9.48 7.60
N LEU A 54 34.29 -9.29 8.92
CA LEU A 54 33.17 -8.84 9.77
C LEU A 54 32.79 -7.38 9.50
N ALA A 55 33.77 -6.53 9.20
CA ALA A 55 33.55 -5.15 8.76
C ALA A 55 32.88 -5.08 7.38
N ALA A 56 33.28 -5.93 6.43
CA ALA A 56 32.68 -6.01 5.11
C ALA A 56 31.21 -6.48 5.18
N GLU A 57 30.90 -7.48 6.00
CA GLU A 57 29.53 -7.95 6.20
C GLU A 57 28.64 -6.89 6.90
N LYS A 58 29.17 -6.18 7.91
CA LYS A 58 28.46 -5.04 8.52
C LYS A 58 28.19 -3.92 7.54
N ALA A 59 29.12 -3.63 6.63
CA ALA A 59 28.92 -2.61 5.59
C ALA A 59 27.84 -3.02 4.58
N LYS A 60 27.71 -4.32 4.26
CA LYS A 60 26.61 -4.84 3.44
C LYS A 60 25.27 -4.69 4.15
N LEU A 61 25.19 -5.07 5.43
CA LEU A 61 23.99 -4.90 6.26
C LEU A 61 23.52 -3.45 6.32
N ALA A 62 24.42 -2.49 6.58
CA ALA A 62 24.09 -1.07 6.62
C ALA A 62 23.59 -0.54 5.27
N ARG A 63 24.14 -1.04 4.15
CA ARG A 63 23.61 -0.72 2.81
C ARG A 63 22.20 -1.26 2.62
N LEU A 64 21.93 -2.50 3.04
CA LEU A 64 20.61 -3.12 2.93
C LEU A 64 19.58 -2.36 3.78
N GLU A 65 19.91 -2.00 5.02
CA GLU A 65 19.03 -1.19 5.90
C GLU A 65 18.68 0.16 5.26
N SER A 66 19.65 0.83 4.64
CA SER A 66 19.40 2.09 3.94
C SER A 66 18.46 1.95 2.74
N VAL A 67 18.45 0.79 2.09
CA VAL A 67 17.54 0.49 0.99
C VAL A 67 16.14 0.19 1.54
N THR A 68 16.04 -0.58 2.63
CA THR A 68 14.76 -0.85 3.30
C THR A 68 14.08 0.43 3.78
N GLN A 69 14.81 1.35 4.40
CA GLN A 69 14.26 2.65 4.83
C GLN A 69 13.75 3.48 3.65
N LYS A 70 14.48 3.49 2.52
CA LYS A 70 14.02 4.19 1.31
C LYS A 70 12.75 3.56 0.73
N VAL A 71 12.62 2.23 0.78
CA VAL A 71 11.42 1.53 0.33
C VAL A 71 10.22 1.87 1.23
N GLU A 72 10.38 1.83 2.55
CA GLU A 72 9.33 2.23 3.49
C GLU A 72 8.89 3.68 3.29
N GLU A 73 9.84 4.59 3.03
CA GLU A 73 9.52 6.01 2.77
C GLU A 73 8.73 6.17 1.46
N ILE A 74 9.06 5.39 0.43
CA ILE A 74 8.32 5.39 -0.84
C ILE A 74 6.92 4.80 -0.66
N GLU A 75 6.77 3.70 0.09
CA GLU A 75 5.47 3.10 0.40
C GLU A 75 4.58 4.07 1.21
N ALA A 76 5.14 4.74 2.21
CA ALA A 76 4.43 5.75 2.99
C ALA A 76 3.96 6.92 2.11
N LYS A 77 4.81 7.40 1.20
CA LYS A 77 4.45 8.45 0.21
C LYS A 77 3.36 7.98 -0.74
N LYS A 78 3.40 6.72 -1.19
CA LYS A 78 2.38 6.13 -2.07
C LYS A 78 1.03 6.07 -1.35
N LYS A 79 0.99 5.54 -0.12
CA LYS A 79 -0.22 5.43 0.69
C LYS A 79 -0.88 6.80 0.94
N ARG A 80 -0.07 7.82 1.28
CA ARG A 80 -0.57 9.19 1.44
C ARG A 80 -1.19 9.74 0.16
N ARG A 81 -0.62 9.45 -1.02
CA ARG A 81 -1.20 9.87 -2.30
C ARG A 81 -2.51 9.17 -2.59
N GLU A 82 -2.60 7.87 -2.31
CA GLU A 82 -3.84 7.09 -2.48
C GLU A 82 -4.95 7.63 -1.57
N GLU A 83 -4.67 7.92 -0.30
CA GLU A 83 -5.63 8.52 0.63
C GLU A 83 -6.16 9.88 0.14
N ILE A 84 -5.27 10.73 -0.39
CA ILE A 84 -5.66 12.02 -0.97
C ILE A 84 -6.54 11.82 -2.20
N LEU A 85 -6.19 10.89 -3.09
CA LEU A 85 -6.98 10.58 -4.28
C LEU A 85 -8.37 10.05 -3.92
N ASP A 86 -8.47 9.17 -2.92
CA ASP A 86 -9.75 8.64 -2.45
C ASP A 86 -10.61 9.74 -1.81
N ALA A 87 -9.99 10.64 -1.03
CA ALA A 87 -10.69 11.80 -0.48
C ALA A 87 -11.22 12.72 -1.60
N ILE A 88 -10.42 12.97 -2.64
CA ILE A 88 -10.83 13.77 -3.79
C ILE A 88 -11.98 13.09 -4.53
N ARG A 89 -11.90 11.79 -4.82
CA ARG A 89 -13.00 11.06 -5.49
C ARG A 89 -14.30 11.13 -4.71
N ARG A 90 -14.26 10.91 -3.39
CA ARG A 90 -15.45 11.03 -2.53
C ARG A 90 -16.04 12.45 -2.53
N LEU A 91 -15.17 13.47 -2.58
CA LEU A 91 -15.61 14.86 -2.68
C LEU A 91 -16.15 15.18 -4.07
N GLU A 92 -15.55 14.63 -5.13
CA GLU A 92 -15.96 14.83 -6.50
C GLU A 92 -17.29 14.13 -6.79
N GLU A 93 -17.53 12.92 -6.25
CA GLU A 93 -18.83 12.25 -6.27
C GLU A 93 -19.92 13.08 -5.57
N ARG A 94 -19.57 13.75 -4.46
CA ARG A 94 -20.48 14.70 -3.80
C ARG A 94 -20.66 16.01 -4.57
N LYS A 95 -19.63 16.46 -5.32
CA LYS A 95 -19.65 17.70 -6.11
C LYS A 95 -20.26 17.55 -7.51
N GLN A 96 -20.20 16.36 -8.12
CA GLN A 96 -20.98 15.96 -9.30
C GLN A 96 -22.45 15.73 -8.93
N GLY A 97 -22.97 16.54 -8.00
CA GLY A 97 -24.35 16.52 -7.55
C GLY A 97 -25.35 16.91 -8.65
N PRO A 98 -26.54 17.43 -8.29
CA PRO A 98 -27.70 17.48 -9.18
C PRO A 98 -27.55 18.35 -10.44
N ARG A 99 -26.40 19.00 -10.67
CA ARG A 99 -26.15 19.95 -11.77
C ARG A 99 -26.47 19.38 -13.17
N PRO A 100 -25.96 18.22 -13.61
CA PRO A 100 -26.26 17.71 -14.95
C PRO A 100 -27.75 17.40 -15.14
N TYR A 101 -28.41 16.92 -14.07
CA TYR A 101 -29.83 16.61 -14.06
C TYR A 101 -30.69 17.88 -14.10
N LEU A 102 -30.30 18.92 -13.37
CA LEU A 102 -31.00 20.21 -13.35
C LEU A 102 -30.85 20.96 -14.68
N ASP A 103 -29.66 20.97 -15.30
CA ASP A 103 -29.46 21.56 -16.62
C ASP A 103 -30.36 20.88 -17.67
N ARG A 104 -30.46 19.55 -17.60
CA ARG A 104 -31.30 18.79 -18.52
C ARG A 104 -32.78 19.04 -18.26
N LEU A 105 -33.19 19.09 -16.98
CA LEU A 105 -34.57 19.40 -16.60
C LEU A 105 -34.97 20.78 -17.13
N ASN A 106 -34.12 21.79 -16.96
CA ASN A 106 -34.36 23.16 -17.46
C ASN A 106 -34.53 23.19 -18.99
N THR A 107 -33.74 22.41 -19.73
CA THR A 107 -33.83 22.33 -21.19
C THR A 107 -35.15 21.69 -21.67
N LEU A 108 -35.80 20.88 -20.84
CA LEU A 108 -37.03 20.15 -21.17
C LEU A 108 -38.30 20.90 -20.73
N LEU A 109 -38.19 22.06 -20.08
CA LEU A 109 -39.34 22.82 -19.59
C LEU A 109 -40.10 23.50 -20.75
N PRO A 110 -41.40 23.23 -20.93
CA PRO A 110 -42.27 23.99 -21.81
C PRO A 110 -42.53 25.40 -21.25
N THR A 111 -42.94 26.35 -22.11
CA THR A 111 -43.17 27.75 -21.73
C THR A 111 -44.32 27.95 -20.71
N ASP A 112 -45.27 27.00 -20.64
CA ASP A 112 -46.50 27.12 -19.83
C ASP A 112 -46.42 26.37 -18.48
N LEU A 113 -45.20 26.12 -17.99
CA LEU A 113 -44.95 25.33 -16.79
C LEU A 113 -43.77 25.90 -16.01
N TRP A 114 -43.89 25.93 -14.68
CA TRP A 114 -42.77 26.24 -13.80
C TRP A 114 -42.66 25.24 -12.67
N LEU A 115 -41.43 25.04 -12.20
CA LEU A 115 -41.12 24.17 -11.08
C LEU A 115 -41.09 24.96 -9.78
N THR A 116 -41.60 24.36 -8.71
CA THR A 116 -41.60 24.94 -7.36
C THR A 116 -40.64 24.19 -6.45
N ASP A 117 -40.62 22.87 -6.56
CA ASP A 117 -39.74 22.02 -5.74
C ASP A 117 -39.18 20.87 -6.56
N VAL A 118 -37.88 20.59 -6.38
CA VAL A 118 -37.19 19.46 -6.98
C VAL A 118 -36.40 18.76 -5.89
N ASN A 119 -36.82 17.55 -5.56
CA ASN A 119 -36.18 16.73 -4.54
C ASN A 119 -35.59 15.47 -5.18
N ALA A 120 -34.27 15.35 -5.13
CA ALA A 120 -33.55 14.17 -5.60
C ALA A 120 -33.00 13.39 -4.41
N ALA A 121 -33.51 12.18 -4.20
CA ALA A 121 -33.13 11.29 -3.10
C ALA A 121 -32.68 9.93 -3.65
N GLY A 122 -31.36 9.73 -3.69
CA GLY A 122 -30.77 8.48 -4.22
C GLY A 122 -31.15 8.27 -5.68
N VAL A 123 -31.88 7.19 -5.97
CA VAL A 123 -32.32 6.83 -7.33
C VAL A 123 -33.63 7.51 -7.72
N GLY A 124 -34.40 8.06 -6.78
CA GLY A 124 -35.68 8.72 -7.04
C GLY A 124 -35.54 10.23 -7.19
N ILE A 125 -36.28 10.82 -8.14
CA ILE A 125 -36.48 12.25 -8.26
C ILE A 125 -37.97 12.57 -8.18
N VAL A 126 -38.32 13.54 -7.35
CA VAL A 126 -39.67 14.09 -7.21
C VAL A 126 -39.63 15.53 -7.65
N VAL A 127 -40.45 15.88 -8.64
CA VAL A 127 -40.54 17.21 -9.23
C VAL A 127 -41.96 17.72 -9.02
N SER A 128 -42.10 18.85 -8.35
CA SER A 128 -43.39 19.51 -8.14
C SER A 128 -43.40 20.89 -8.77
N GLY A 129 -44.52 21.25 -9.39
CA GLY A 129 -44.67 22.51 -10.08
C GLY A 129 -46.11 22.85 -10.39
N TYR A 130 -46.28 23.91 -11.16
CA TYR A 130 -47.58 24.35 -11.65
C TYR A 130 -47.56 24.48 -13.16
N SER A 131 -48.70 24.23 -13.78
CA SER A 131 -48.89 24.42 -15.20
C SER A 131 -50.25 25.00 -15.51
N PHE A 132 -50.33 25.78 -16.59
CA PHE A 132 -51.59 26.29 -17.14
C PHE A 132 -52.36 25.23 -17.95
N SER A 133 -51.67 24.19 -18.46
CA SER A 133 -52.26 23.22 -19.40
C SER A 133 -51.83 21.78 -19.11
N ASN A 134 -52.76 20.83 -19.28
CA ASN A 134 -52.42 19.40 -19.19
C ASN A 134 -51.46 18.97 -20.30
N ASN A 135 -51.48 19.64 -21.45
CA ASN A 135 -50.57 19.32 -22.56
C ASN A 135 -49.12 19.62 -22.19
N ALA A 136 -48.86 20.72 -21.48
CA ALA A 136 -47.52 21.06 -21.03
C ALA A 136 -46.97 20.03 -20.01
N ILE A 137 -47.84 19.47 -19.15
CA ILE A 137 -47.46 18.36 -18.25
C ILE A 137 -47.09 17.12 -19.06
N ALA A 138 -47.90 16.76 -20.08
CA ALA A 138 -47.63 15.60 -20.94
C ALA A 138 -46.37 15.78 -21.81
N ASP A 139 -46.06 17.00 -22.24
CA ASP A 139 -44.83 17.33 -22.97
C ASP A 139 -43.60 17.19 -22.08
N LEU A 140 -43.68 17.65 -20.82
CA LEU A 140 -42.63 17.47 -19.84
C LEU A 140 -42.39 15.98 -19.55
N MET A 141 -43.44 15.19 -19.33
CA MET A 141 -43.34 13.74 -19.11
C MET A 141 -42.61 13.05 -20.28
N ARG A 142 -43.03 13.34 -21.52
CA ARG A 142 -42.38 12.78 -22.72
C ARG A 142 -40.94 13.25 -22.87
N GLY A 143 -40.66 14.52 -22.57
CA GLY A 143 -39.30 15.07 -22.58
C GLY A 143 -38.37 14.39 -21.58
N MET A 144 -38.89 14.08 -20.38
CA MET A 144 -38.16 13.33 -19.37
C MET A 144 -37.93 11.88 -19.78
N GLU A 145 -38.95 11.19 -20.30
CA GLU A 145 -38.84 9.80 -20.79
C GLU A 145 -37.89 9.66 -21.99
N ALA A 146 -37.82 10.66 -22.87
CA ALA A 146 -36.92 10.67 -24.01
C ALA A 146 -35.44 10.92 -23.64
N SER A 147 -35.17 11.37 -22.42
CA SER A 147 -33.82 11.67 -21.93
C SER A 147 -33.16 10.43 -21.34
N ASP A 148 -31.90 10.17 -21.70
CA ASP A 148 -31.13 9.03 -21.17
C ASP A 148 -30.83 9.13 -19.65
N GLN A 149 -31.18 10.24 -19.00
CA GLN A 149 -30.94 10.48 -17.58
C GLN A 149 -32.09 10.05 -16.67
N PHE A 150 -33.32 9.94 -17.20
CA PHE A 150 -34.53 9.64 -16.43
C PHE A 150 -35.20 8.37 -16.95
N GLN A 151 -35.86 7.62 -16.07
CA GLN A 151 -36.57 6.39 -16.37
C GLN A 151 -37.82 6.30 -15.48
N ASP A 152 -38.90 5.71 -15.97
CA ASP A 152 -40.17 5.50 -15.25
C ASP A 152 -40.73 6.78 -14.63
N VAL A 153 -41.14 7.72 -15.48
CA VAL A 153 -41.75 8.98 -15.05
C VAL A 153 -43.23 8.75 -14.81
N GLU A 154 -43.65 8.78 -13.56
CA GLU A 154 -45.02 8.60 -13.14
C GLU A 154 -45.63 9.92 -12.68
N LEU A 155 -46.87 10.16 -13.08
CA LEU A 155 -47.67 11.29 -12.62
C LEU A 155 -48.35 10.94 -11.30
N GLY A 156 -47.99 11.66 -10.24
CA GLY A 156 -48.53 11.43 -8.90
C GLY A 156 -49.90 12.08 -8.71
N ILE A 157 -49.95 13.41 -8.69
CA ILE A 157 -51.16 14.17 -8.35
C ILE A 157 -51.29 15.35 -9.31
N ILE A 158 -52.49 15.58 -9.86
CA ILE A 158 -52.88 16.86 -10.47
C ILE A 158 -53.99 17.47 -9.63
N GLN A 159 -53.80 18.70 -9.17
CA GLN A 159 -54.79 19.44 -8.42
C GLN A 159 -54.99 20.84 -9.03
N ASN A 160 -56.24 21.21 -9.30
CA ASN A 160 -56.56 22.55 -9.78
C ASN A 160 -56.52 23.54 -8.60
N GLU A 161 -55.76 24.61 -8.74
CA GLU A 161 -55.59 25.66 -7.74
C GLU A 161 -55.70 27.03 -8.42
N VAL A 162 -56.39 27.98 -7.77
CA VAL A 162 -56.51 29.34 -8.27
C VAL A 162 -55.37 30.16 -7.67
N SER A 163 -54.35 30.47 -8.47
CA SER A 163 -53.25 31.33 -8.06
C SER A 163 -53.39 32.71 -8.71
N GLN A 164 -53.49 33.75 -7.89
CA GLN A 164 -53.56 35.17 -8.29
C GLN A 164 -54.43 35.48 -9.53
N LYS A 165 -55.65 34.92 -9.60
CA LYS A 165 -56.71 35.15 -10.64
C LYS A 165 -56.64 34.29 -11.91
N GLU A 166 -55.72 33.33 -12.02
CA GLU A 166 -55.72 32.33 -13.10
C GLU A 166 -55.82 30.90 -12.56
N ASN A 167 -56.50 30.04 -13.33
CA ASN A 167 -56.62 28.61 -13.01
C ASN A 167 -55.30 27.92 -13.37
N VAL A 168 -54.57 27.48 -12.35
CA VAL A 168 -53.30 26.76 -12.52
C VAL A 168 -53.43 25.36 -11.93
N LYS A 169 -52.64 24.43 -12.43
CA LYS A 169 -52.69 23.03 -12.01
C LYS A 169 -51.40 22.68 -11.31
N ARG A 170 -51.47 22.39 -10.02
CA ARG A 170 -50.34 21.81 -9.28
C ARG A 170 -50.16 20.38 -9.75
N PHE A 171 -48.94 20.02 -10.12
CA PHE A 171 -48.59 18.64 -10.47
C PHE A 171 -47.38 18.17 -9.65
N THR A 172 -47.34 16.87 -9.39
CA THR A 172 -46.18 16.17 -8.84
C THR A 172 -45.83 15.00 -9.76
N LEU A 173 -44.58 14.96 -10.22
CA LEU A 173 -43.99 13.91 -11.03
C LEU A 173 -42.96 13.15 -10.19
N ASN A 174 -43.02 11.83 -10.24
CA ASN A 174 -42.01 10.95 -9.69
C ASN A 174 -41.24 10.33 -10.85
N GLY A 175 -39.92 10.21 -10.74
CA GLY A 175 -39.08 9.57 -11.74
C GLY A 175 -37.91 8.85 -11.10
N ARG A 176 -37.27 7.96 -11.86
CA ARG A 176 -36.00 7.31 -11.47
C ARG A 176 -34.83 7.83 -12.28
N LEU A 177 -33.67 7.98 -11.66
CA LEU A 177 -32.43 8.42 -12.29
C LEU A 177 -31.62 7.20 -12.78
N LYS A 178 -31.40 7.10 -14.09
CA LYS A 178 -30.81 5.92 -14.75
C LYS A 178 -29.35 5.69 -14.36
N THR A 179 -28.57 6.76 -14.18
CA THR A 179 -27.15 6.70 -13.78
C THR A 179 -26.97 6.17 -12.36
N LEU A 180 -27.84 6.59 -11.43
CA LEU A 180 -27.79 6.15 -10.03
C LEU A 180 -28.37 4.75 -9.87
N ALA A 181 -29.39 4.38 -10.64
CA ALA A 181 -29.88 3.00 -10.74
C ALA A 181 -28.78 2.03 -11.20
N ARG A 182 -28.01 2.41 -12.24
CA ARG A 182 -26.91 1.59 -12.76
C ARG A 182 -25.81 1.37 -11.72
N LEU A 183 -25.49 2.38 -10.91
CA LEU A 183 -24.48 2.28 -9.86
C LEU A 183 -24.94 1.38 -8.70
N ASP A 184 -26.22 1.47 -8.30
CA ASP A 184 -26.81 0.58 -7.28
C ASP A 184 -26.88 -0.88 -7.77
N ASP A 185 -27.21 -1.10 -9.04
CA ASP A 185 -27.24 -2.45 -9.62
C ASP A 185 -25.84 -3.06 -9.72
N ILE A 186 -24.82 -2.26 -10.05
CA ILE A 186 -23.42 -2.69 -10.04
C ILE A 186 -22.95 -2.96 -8.61
N ALA A 187 -23.33 -2.14 -7.63
CA ALA A 187 -23.01 -2.36 -6.22
C ALA A 187 -23.64 -3.66 -5.70
N LYS A 188 -24.93 -3.88 -5.96
CA LYS A 188 -25.64 -5.13 -5.60
C LYS A 188 -25.06 -6.34 -6.31
N LYS A 189 -24.65 -6.22 -7.57
CA LYS A 189 -23.99 -7.29 -8.32
C LYS A 189 -22.60 -7.61 -7.74
N LYS A 190 -21.82 -6.60 -7.36
CA LYS A 190 -20.53 -6.79 -6.67
C LYS A 190 -20.70 -7.40 -5.28
N GLU A 191 -21.73 -7.01 -4.53
CA GLU A 191 -22.07 -7.62 -3.25
C GLU A 191 -22.54 -9.07 -3.41
N ALA A 192 -23.32 -9.37 -4.46
CA ALA A 192 -23.73 -10.73 -4.79
C ALA A 192 -22.55 -11.61 -5.24
N GLU A 193 -21.63 -11.07 -6.03
CA GLU A 193 -20.39 -11.74 -6.45
C GLU A 193 -19.43 -11.95 -5.27
N ALA A 194 -19.31 -10.99 -4.35
CA ALA A 194 -18.53 -11.12 -3.12
C ALA A 194 -19.14 -12.16 -2.17
N LYS A 195 -20.47 -12.22 -2.07
CA LYS A 195 -21.18 -13.23 -1.26
C LYS A 195 -21.14 -14.61 -1.90
N ALA A 196 -21.12 -14.71 -3.23
CA ALA A 196 -20.93 -15.96 -3.96
C ALA A 196 -19.47 -16.47 -3.87
N ALA A 197 -18.48 -15.58 -3.84
CA ALA A 197 -17.08 -15.94 -3.62
C ALA A 197 -16.82 -16.41 -2.17
N ALA A 198 -17.53 -15.84 -1.18
CA ALA A 198 -17.46 -16.28 0.22
C ALA A 198 -18.23 -17.59 0.52
N ALA A 199 -19.15 -17.99 -0.35
CA ALA A 199 -20.00 -19.18 -0.16
C ALA A 199 -19.45 -20.45 -0.83
N LYS A 200 -18.28 -20.40 -1.49
CA LYS A 200 -17.60 -21.61 -1.99
C LYS A 200 -16.81 -22.22 -0.81
N PRO A 201 -17.24 -23.34 -0.19
CA PRO A 201 -16.55 -23.87 0.97
C PRO A 201 -15.15 -24.32 0.58
N ALA A 202 -14.19 -23.98 1.42
CA ALA A 202 -12.86 -24.58 1.42
C ALA A 202 -13.00 -26.11 1.45
N GLU A 203 -12.70 -26.74 0.33
CA GLU A 203 -12.54 -28.18 0.21
C GLU A 203 -11.30 -28.56 1.02
N ALA A 204 -11.54 -28.99 2.26
CA ALA A 204 -10.52 -29.57 3.12
C ALA A 204 -9.94 -30.84 2.46
N PRO A 205 -8.61 -31.07 2.56
CA PRO A 205 -8.01 -32.26 2.00
C PRO A 205 -8.53 -33.50 2.73
N LYS A 206 -9.16 -34.38 1.95
CA LYS A 206 -9.65 -35.70 2.35
C LYS A 206 -8.53 -36.51 3.03
N PRO A 207 -8.70 -37.04 4.26
CA PRO A 207 -7.77 -38.01 4.81
C PRO A 207 -8.03 -39.34 4.10
N ALA A 208 -7.14 -39.75 3.21
CA ALA A 208 -7.14 -41.09 2.67
C ALA A 208 -6.52 -42.04 3.70
N ALA A 209 -7.36 -42.57 4.59
CA ALA A 209 -7.06 -43.76 5.37
C ALA A 209 -7.60 -45.00 4.62
N GLY A 210 -6.68 -45.88 4.23
CA GLY A 210 -6.79 -47.35 4.23
C GLY A 210 -7.85 -48.05 3.36
N ALA A 211 -7.40 -48.76 2.31
CA ALA A 211 -7.95 -50.07 1.92
C ALA A 211 -7.06 -50.79 0.88
N LYS A 212 -6.07 -51.55 1.36
CA LYS A 212 -5.66 -52.92 0.98
C LYS A 212 -4.19 -53.17 1.28
#